data_AF-A0A7S2MAD6-F1
#
_entry.id   AF-A0A7S2MAD6-F1
#
_cell.length_a   1.000
_cell.length_b   1.000
_cell.length_c   1.000
_cell.angle_alpha   90.00
_cell.angle_beta   90.00
_cell.angle_gamma   90.00
#
_symmetry.space_group_name_H-M   'P 1'
#
loop_
_entity.id
_entity.type
_entity.pdbx_description
1 polymer ?
#
loop_
_entity_poly.entity_id
_entity_poly.type
_entity_poly.pdbx_seq_one_letter_code
_entity_poly.pdbx_strand_id
1 'polypeptide(L)'
;DIYAYGSTFRGGEVGVVIVNSGSSAHEISIGGLAVAVKAMGWLVTSNETSSSDPLSARGVMWNGQSSPQSFPLLSLGAYSASLSDDGVLIELPPYSAAGLVVYF
;
A
#
# COMPACT_ATOMS: atom_id res chain seq x y z
N ASP A 1 -10.93 6.82 -7.86
CA ASP A 1 -11.28 7.20 -6.47
C ASP A 1 -10.29 6.61 -5.50
N ILE A 2 -10.20 7.18 -4.30
CA ILE A 2 -9.38 6.66 -3.22
C ILE A 2 -10.29 6.13 -2.11
N TYR A 3 -10.05 4.90 -1.69
CA TYR A 3 -10.70 4.28 -0.55
C TYR A 3 -9.64 3.95 0.50
N ALA A 4 -9.91 4.24 1.77
CA ALA A 4 -9.02 3.93 2.87
C ALA A 4 -9.78 3.20 3.98
N TYR A 5 -9.15 2.17 4.52
CA TYR A 5 -9.64 1.34 5.61
C TYR A 5 -8.58 1.30 6.70
N GLY A 6 -8.94 1.59 7.94
CA GLY A 6 -8.02 1.63 9.07
C GLY A 6 -8.52 0.80 10.24
N SER A 7 -7.62 0.15 10.96
CA SER A 7 -7.90 -0.50 12.24
C SER A 7 -6.67 -0.46 13.13
N THR A 8 -6.89 -0.47 14.44
CA THR A 8 -5.82 -0.72 15.42
C THR A 8 -5.65 -2.21 15.66
N PHE A 9 -4.41 -2.65 15.84
CA PHE A 9 -4.08 -3.99 16.30
C PHE A 9 -3.95 -4.03 17.83
N ARG A 10 -3.98 -5.23 18.42
CA ARG A 10 -3.86 -5.40 19.88
C ARG A 10 -2.52 -4.93 20.45
N GLY A 11 -1.46 -4.89 19.63
CA GLY A 11 -0.13 -4.43 20.03
C GLY A 11 0.02 -2.90 20.00
N GLY A 12 -1.02 -2.16 19.58
CA GLY A 12 -0.98 -0.70 19.46
C GLY A 12 -0.58 -0.21 18.07
N GLU A 13 -0.18 -1.11 17.17
CA GLU A 13 0.08 -0.76 15.78
C GLU A 13 -1.20 -0.39 15.05
N VAL A 14 -1.08 0.40 13.99
CA VAL A 14 -2.20 0.77 13.12
C VAL A 14 -2.06 0.07 11.77
N GLY A 15 -3.09 -0.68 11.38
CA GLY A 15 -3.22 -1.25 10.04
C GLY A 15 -4.01 -0.31 9.13
N VAL A 16 -3.49 -0.02 7.96
CA VAL A 16 -4.18 0.80 6.94
C VAL A 16 -4.14 0.06 5.60
N VAL A 17 -5.28 -0.02 4.92
CA VAL A 17 -5.38 -0.45 3.52
C VAL A 17 -5.92 0.70 2.70
N ILE A 18 -5.20 1.08 1.64
CA ILE A 18 -5.57 2.17 0.75
C ILE A 18 -5.66 1.62 -0.67
N VAL A 19 -6.78 1.89 -1.34
CA VAL A 19 -7.07 1.44 -2.70
C VAL A 19 -7.24 2.66 -3.60
N ASN A 20 -6.44 2.72 -4.65
CA ASN A 20 -6.62 3.66 -5.74
C ASN A 20 -7.31 2.95 -6.91
N SER A 21 -8.61 3.21 -7.09
CA SER A 21 -9.37 2.73 -8.24
C SER A 21 -9.27 3.67 -9.45
N GLY A 22 -8.57 4.80 -9.31
CA GLY A 22 -8.42 5.81 -10.35
C GLY A 22 -7.25 5.56 -11.28
N SER A 23 -7.30 6.23 -12.44
CA SER A 23 -6.27 6.20 -13.48
C SER A 23 -5.05 7.09 -13.20
N SER A 24 -5.07 7.86 -12.11
CA SER A 24 -4.02 8.81 -11.74
C SER A 24 -3.24 8.31 -10.54
N ALA A 25 -1.94 8.60 -10.48
CA ALA A 25 -1.14 8.38 -9.27
C ALA A 25 -1.50 9.43 -8.21
N HIS A 26 -1.40 9.04 -6.93
CA HIS A 26 -1.68 9.92 -5.81
C HIS A 26 -0.58 9.82 -4.75
N GLU A 27 -0.17 10.97 -4.23
CA GLU A 27 0.55 11.04 -2.97
C GLU A 27 -0.50 11.19 -1.85
N ILE A 28 -0.45 10.31 -0.85
CA ILE A 28 -1.42 10.28 0.25
C ILE A 28 -0.69 10.44 1.57
N SER A 29 -1.08 11.46 2.33
CA SER A 29 -0.64 11.67 3.71
C SER A 29 -1.67 11.11 4.69
N ILE A 30 -1.24 10.20 5.56
CA ILE A 30 -2.02 9.61 6.64
C ILE A 30 -1.65 10.33 7.93
N GLY A 31 -2.44 11.36 8.27
CA GLY A 31 -2.25 12.17 9.47
C GLY A 31 -2.67 11.47 10.76
N GLY A 32 -2.31 12.07 11.90
CA GLY A 32 -2.67 11.54 13.23
C GLY A 32 -1.83 10.34 13.66
N LEU A 33 -0.74 10.07 12.94
CA LEU A 33 0.25 9.02 13.23
C LEU A 33 1.59 9.65 13.63
N ALA A 34 1.54 10.82 14.27
CA ALA A 34 2.71 11.48 14.84
C ALA A 34 3.43 10.49 15.76
N VAL A 35 4.76 10.50 15.74
CA VAL A 35 5.67 9.54 16.42
C VAL A 35 5.76 8.12 15.84
N ALA A 36 5.16 7.84 14.68
CA ALA A 36 5.42 6.58 13.99
C ALA A 36 6.92 6.40 13.71
N VAL A 37 7.48 5.25 14.08
CA VAL A 37 8.90 4.90 13.88
C VAL A 37 9.12 4.03 12.65
N LYS A 38 8.05 3.43 12.12
CA LYS A 38 8.11 2.52 10.98
C LYS A 38 6.74 2.36 10.33
N ALA A 39 6.69 2.32 9.00
CA ALA A 39 5.49 1.97 8.26
C ALA A 39 5.86 1.00 7.13
N MET A 40 5.38 -0.25 7.21
CA MET A 40 5.73 -1.31 6.28
C MET A 40 4.54 -2.17 5.91
N GLY A 41 4.55 -2.72 4.71
CA GLY A 41 3.63 -3.78 4.32
C GLY A 41 3.81 -4.18 2.87
N TRP A 42 2.74 -4.02 2.09
CA TRP A 42 2.67 -4.47 0.71
C TRP A 42 2.03 -3.45 -0.20
N LEU A 43 2.41 -3.50 -1.47
CA LEU A 43 1.82 -2.78 -2.58
C LEU A 43 1.45 -3.79 -3.66
N VAL A 44 0.20 -3.76 -4.08
CA VAL A 44 -0.35 -4.55 -5.18
C VAL A 44 -0.55 -3.65 -6.38
N THR A 45 0.06 -4.01 -7.49
CA THR A 45 -0.06 -3.36 -8.80
C THR A 45 -0.31 -4.39 -9.90
N SER A 46 -0.50 -3.91 -11.13
CA SER A 46 -0.47 -4.74 -12.34
C SER A 46 0.70 -4.30 -13.23
N ASN A 47 1.31 -5.24 -13.94
CA ASN A 47 2.29 -4.92 -14.99
C ASN A 47 1.64 -4.58 -16.34
N GLU A 48 0.31 -4.69 -16.45
CA GLU A 48 -0.44 -4.32 -17.65
C GLU A 48 -0.71 -2.81 -17.65
N THR A 49 0.21 -2.07 -18.24
CA THR A 49 0.15 -0.60 -18.33
C THR A 49 -0.86 -0.09 -19.36
N SER A 50 -1.44 -0.97 -20.18
CA SER A 50 -2.34 -0.63 -21.29
C SER A 50 -3.81 -0.99 -21.04
N SER A 51 -4.15 -1.61 -19.92
CA SER A 51 -5.55 -1.97 -19.66
C SER A 51 -6.37 -0.73 -19.29
N SER A 52 -7.41 -0.45 -20.08
CA SER A 52 -8.40 0.59 -19.78
C SER A 52 -9.39 0.18 -18.68
N ASP A 53 -9.49 -1.12 -18.39
CA ASP A 53 -10.27 -1.66 -17.28
C ASP A 53 -9.32 -2.31 -16.25
N PRO A 54 -9.01 -1.61 -15.15
CA PRO A 54 -8.07 -2.09 -14.15
C PRO A 54 -8.53 -3.33 -13.39
N LEU A 55 -9.83 -3.61 -13.36
CA LEU A 55 -10.36 -4.83 -12.75
C LEU A 55 -10.16 -6.05 -13.64
N SER A 56 -9.90 -5.82 -14.93
CA SER A 56 -9.52 -6.85 -15.90
C SER A 56 -8.00 -7.01 -16.06
N ALA A 57 -7.21 -6.08 -15.49
CA ALA A 57 -5.76 -6.07 -15.61
C ALA A 57 -5.16 -7.34 -14.97
N ARG A 58 -4.35 -8.06 -15.74
CA ARG A 58 -3.67 -9.29 -15.30
C ARG A 58 -2.26 -8.96 -14.82
N GLY A 59 -1.48 -10.00 -14.53
CA GLY A 59 -0.09 -9.83 -14.11
C GLY A 59 0.05 -9.07 -12.79
N VAL A 60 -0.75 -9.47 -11.79
CA VAL A 60 -0.68 -8.93 -10.43
C VAL A 60 0.74 -9.03 -9.89
N MET A 61 1.24 -7.90 -9.40
CA MET A 61 2.55 -7.78 -8.77
C MET A 61 2.39 -7.40 -7.30
N TRP A 62 3.12 -8.08 -6.44
CA TRP A 62 3.26 -7.76 -5.02
C TRP A 62 4.65 -7.19 -4.79
N ASN A 63 4.75 -5.94 -4.34
CA ASN A 63 6.01 -5.23 -4.14
C ASN A 63 6.91 -5.26 -5.40
N GLY A 64 6.28 -5.17 -6.59
CA GLY A 64 6.97 -5.21 -7.88
C GLY A 64 7.35 -6.62 -8.37
N GLN A 65 6.95 -7.69 -7.68
CA GLN A 65 7.25 -9.08 -8.06
C GLN A 65 5.99 -9.80 -8.54
N SER A 66 6.07 -10.49 -9.68
CA SER A 66 4.92 -11.16 -10.29
C SER A 66 4.43 -12.37 -9.48
N SER A 67 3.11 -12.58 -9.47
CA SER A 67 2.45 -13.78 -8.93
C SER A 67 2.68 -15.03 -9.82
N PRO A 68 2.70 -16.28 -9.30
CA PRO A 68 2.37 -16.71 -7.93
C PRO A 68 3.49 -16.48 -6.91
N GLN A 69 3.12 -15.95 -5.74
CA GLN A 69 3.99 -15.79 -4.58
C GLN A 69 3.45 -16.63 -3.42
N SER A 70 4.34 -17.31 -2.70
CA SER A 70 3.98 -18.09 -1.51
C SER A 70 3.75 -17.15 -0.33
N PHE A 71 2.61 -17.29 0.36
CA PHE A 71 2.39 -16.57 1.61
C PHE A 71 3.03 -17.33 2.79
N PRO A 72 3.65 -16.63 3.76
CA PRO A 72 3.82 -15.17 3.83
C PRO A 72 4.92 -14.61 2.91
N LEU A 73 4.76 -13.38 2.43
CA LEU A 73 5.63 -12.69 1.44
C LEU A 73 7.01 -12.25 1.99
N LEU A 74 7.58 -13.01 2.92
CA LEU A 74 8.75 -12.62 3.73
C LEU A 74 10.02 -12.32 2.91
N SER A 75 10.13 -12.87 1.70
CA SER A 75 11.31 -12.73 0.85
C SER A 75 11.28 -11.53 -0.10
N LEU A 76 10.13 -10.84 -0.25
CA LEU A 76 9.96 -9.85 -1.33
C LEU A 76 10.42 -8.44 -0.97
N GLY A 77 10.94 -8.24 0.25
CA GLY A 77 11.13 -6.91 0.82
C GLY A 77 9.77 -6.24 1.06
N ALA A 78 9.58 -5.62 2.22
CA ALA A 78 8.32 -4.94 2.46
C ALA A 78 8.27 -3.62 1.67
N TYR A 79 7.09 -3.27 1.18
CA TYR A 79 6.83 -1.90 0.75
C TYR A 79 6.91 -0.99 1.99
N SER A 80 7.83 -0.04 1.98
CA SER A 80 8.03 0.92 3.06
C SER A 80 7.45 2.27 2.68
N ALA A 81 6.64 2.82 3.57
CA ALA A 81 6.17 4.20 3.43
C ALA A 81 7.14 5.18 4.07
N SER A 82 7.15 6.41 3.57
CA SER A 82 7.96 7.48 4.16
C SER A 82 7.29 7.99 5.44
N LEU A 83 8.10 8.34 6.43
CA LEU A 83 7.63 9.00 7.65
C LEU A 83 7.74 10.52 7.47
N SER A 84 6.83 11.25 8.09
CA SER A 84 6.79 12.70 8.14
C SER A 84 6.44 13.15 9.56
N ASP A 85 6.62 14.44 9.86
CA ASP A 85 6.34 14.99 11.19
C ASP A 85 4.87 14.77 11.62
N ASP A 86 3.95 14.76 10.64
CA ASP A 86 2.50 14.65 10.87
C ASP A 86 1.94 13.22 10.68
N GLY A 87 2.76 12.28 10.20
CA GLY A 87 2.34 10.88 10.00
C GLY A 87 3.08 10.14 8.89
N VAL A 88 2.34 9.39 8.07
CA VAL A 88 2.90 8.49 7.04
C VAL A 88 2.55 8.99 5.64
N LEU A 89 3.55 9.05 4.76
CA LEU A 89 3.40 9.45 3.35
C LEU A 89 3.56 8.22 2.44
N ILE A 90 2.60 8.03 1.54
CA ILE A 90 2.64 6.97 0.53
C ILE A 90 2.49 7.53 -0.87
N GLU A 91 3.21 6.93 -1.82
CA GLU A 91 2.94 7.08 -3.24
C GLU A 91 2.13 5.87 -3.71
N LEU A 92 0.92 6.13 -4.21
CA LEU A 92 -0.02 5.12 -4.66
C LEU A 92 -0.24 5.24 -6.17
N PRO A 93 0.31 4.33 -6.99
CA PRO A 93 0.11 4.33 -8.44
C PRO A 93 -1.37 4.22 -8.84
N PRO A 94 -1.73 4.50 -10.11
CA PRO A 94 -3.04 4.15 -10.64
C PRO A 94 -3.40 2.70 -10.36
N TYR A 95 -4.67 2.42 -10.12
CA TYR A 95 -5.20 1.05 -10.10
C TYR A 95 -4.43 0.10 -9.18
N SER A 96 -4.13 0.56 -7.98
CA SER A 96 -3.27 -0.14 -7.04
C SER A 96 -3.90 -0.21 -5.65
N ALA A 97 -3.35 -1.07 -4.81
CA ALA A 97 -3.71 -1.13 -3.41
C ALA A 97 -2.46 -1.28 -2.55
N ALA A 98 -2.37 -0.53 -1.46
CA ALA A 98 -1.31 -0.68 -0.47
C ALA A 98 -1.92 -1.09 0.87
N GLY A 99 -1.26 -2.01 1.57
CA GLY A 99 -1.54 -2.35 2.95
C GLY A 99 -0.30 -2.06 3.80
N LEU A 100 -0.47 -1.32 4.88
CA LEU A 100 0.59 -0.92 5.79
C LEU A 100 0.25 -1.29 7.22
N VAL A 101 1.28 -1.68 7.97
CA VAL A 101 1.30 -1.68 9.42
C VAL A 101 2.23 -0.56 9.87
N VAL A 102 1.69 0.32 10.69
CA VAL A 102 2.39 1.48 11.26
C VAL A 102 2.72 1.17 12.72
N TYR A 103 3.99 1.28 13.04
CA TYR A 103 4.57 1.01 14.35
C TYR A 103 4.97 2.31 15.02
N PHE A 104 4.82 2.36 16.34
CA PHE A 104 5.15 3.48 17.21
C PHE A 104 6.21 3.07 18.22
#